data_AF-F2UXS4-F1
#
_entry.id   AF-F2UXS4-F1
#
_cell.length_a   1.000
_cell.length_b   1.000
_cell.length_c   1.000
_cell.angle_alpha   90.00
_cell.angle_beta   90.00
_cell.angle_gamma   90.00
#
_symmetry.space_group_name_H-M   'P 1'
#
loop_
_entity.id
_entity.type
_entity.pdbx_description
1 polymer ?
#
loop_
_entity_poly.entity_id
_entity_poly.type
_entity_poly.pdbx_seq_one_letter_code
_entity_poly.pdbx_strand_id
1 'polypeptide(L)'
;MPDEQTTPEHRGDVGADEALAVNSGSGASVGRRKPSSGRSAGWWAVRVMLVVLVVIIAGLVYLIDITVHPASGPDGFQVRRVASTASKHLSSSPDVTSAEIAHASADLGGNEVLLDVRLKDNTSAEAAANLLASTRQKTLQQEPDYSGEFIISVSWNVKGSTIDIDVYSQRDPEAIRTDVKRALTPVGEAKSFTGSINAYTELTIDYGEVTVLPTTLTQPGVKNSSKAFTMNGWKVTSTSNTDGQFSNPPFAQIITAAGQASPTGTIDLDGDTLSVTGLVTDEKKGLTPEAAVPVVHTVNDCQAAGLTTLQLNGKLQKGLSTDNDYWLTFTCNNGTWTPTHESTRGQDEATILNKVAEL
;
A
#
# COMPACT_ATOMS: atom_id res chain seq x y z
N MET A 1 -23.53 -32.45 -45.45
CA MET A 1 -24.59 -32.95 -46.33
C MET A 1 -25.05 -34.30 -45.82
N PRO A 2 -26.36 -34.63 -45.82
CA PRO A 2 -27.52 -33.91 -46.43
C PRO A 2 -28.48 -33.35 -45.34
N ASP A 3 -29.28 -32.29 -45.55
CA ASP A 3 -30.38 -32.06 -46.52
C ASP A 3 -31.56 -33.01 -46.26
N GLU A 4 -32.73 -32.54 -45.79
CA GLU A 4 -33.84 -31.89 -46.52
C GLU A 4 -35.05 -32.83 -46.48
N GLN A 5 -36.25 -32.21 -46.42
CA GLN A 5 -37.54 -32.58 -47.03
C GLN A 5 -38.72 -32.51 -46.05
N THR A 6 -39.91 -32.01 -46.37
CA THR A 6 -40.47 -31.04 -47.34
C THR A 6 -41.99 -31.03 -47.05
N THR A 7 -42.60 -29.84 -47.09
CA THR A 7 -43.89 -29.37 -47.70
C THR A 7 -44.97 -30.39 -48.18
N PRO A 8 -46.27 -30.00 -48.32
CA PRO A 8 -46.79 -29.13 -49.43
C PRO A 8 -47.84 -28.06 -49.00
N GLU A 9 -47.81 -26.84 -49.55
CA GLU A 9 -48.56 -26.26 -50.70
C GLU A 9 -50.10 -26.14 -50.60
N HIS A 10 -50.62 -24.92 -50.80
CA HIS A 10 -51.66 -24.66 -51.82
C HIS A 10 -51.65 -23.19 -52.31
N ARG A 11 -51.93 -23.04 -53.60
CA ARG A 11 -51.85 -21.87 -54.48
C ARG A 11 -53.28 -21.46 -54.90
N GLY A 12 -53.53 -20.20 -55.21
CA GLY A 12 -54.78 -19.79 -55.85
C GLY A 12 -54.82 -18.29 -56.17
N ASP A 13 -54.65 -17.98 -57.45
CA ASP A 13 -54.69 -16.64 -58.04
C ASP A 13 -56.03 -16.41 -58.77
N VAL A 14 -56.29 -15.14 -59.10
CA VAL A 14 -57.20 -14.54 -60.10
C VAL A 14 -58.73 -14.64 -59.96
N GLY A 15 -59.34 -13.44 -59.93
CA GLY A 15 -60.70 -13.14 -60.39
C GLY A 15 -60.79 -11.67 -60.82
N ALA A 16 -60.97 -11.43 -62.11
CA ALA A 16 -61.18 -10.14 -62.74
C ALA A 16 -62.68 -9.90 -62.96
N ASP A 17 -63.14 -8.64 -62.92
CA ASP A 17 -64.37 -8.22 -63.61
C ASP A 17 -64.32 -6.75 -64.05
N GLU A 18 -64.52 -6.62 -65.37
CA GLU A 18 -65.20 -5.58 -66.17
C GLU A 18 -64.75 -4.11 -66.25
N ALA A 19 -64.88 -3.59 -67.47
CA ALA A 19 -64.42 -2.31 -67.98
C ALA A 19 -65.56 -1.53 -68.68
N LEU A 20 -65.21 -0.32 -69.16
CA LEU A 20 -65.85 0.58 -70.16
C LEU A 20 -66.60 1.81 -69.57
N ALA A 21 -66.50 3.05 -70.07
CA ALA A 21 -65.87 3.59 -71.27
C ALA A 21 -65.57 5.12 -71.15
N VAL A 22 -64.40 5.50 -71.67
CA VAL A 22 -64.03 6.63 -72.55
C VAL A 22 -65.09 7.72 -72.86
N ASN A 23 -64.77 9.02 -72.70
CA ASN A 23 -64.43 9.95 -73.82
C ASN A 23 -64.13 11.43 -73.41
N SER A 24 -63.07 11.98 -74.03
CA SER A 24 -62.77 13.38 -74.47
C SER A 24 -62.92 14.58 -73.52
N GLY A 25 -62.05 15.60 -73.49
CA GLY A 25 -60.88 15.93 -74.30
C GLY A 25 -60.46 17.41 -74.11
N SER A 26 -59.16 17.67 -74.30
CA SER A 26 -58.49 18.96 -74.60
C SER A 26 -58.45 20.10 -73.55
N GLY A 27 -57.28 20.74 -73.44
CA GLY A 27 -57.13 22.06 -72.81
C GLY A 27 -55.79 22.28 -72.12
N ALA A 28 -54.75 22.57 -72.90
CA ALA A 28 -53.47 23.07 -72.40
C ALA A 28 -53.66 24.37 -71.59
N SER A 29 -52.89 24.58 -70.53
CA SER A 29 -52.06 25.79 -70.34
C SER A 29 -51.37 25.84 -68.98
N VAL A 30 -50.12 26.27 -69.07
CA VAL A 30 -49.12 26.40 -68.02
C VAL A 30 -49.59 27.38 -66.94
N GLY A 31 -49.98 26.85 -65.78
CA GLY A 31 -50.24 27.62 -64.56
C GLY A 31 -49.06 27.55 -63.60
N ARG A 32 -48.10 28.45 -63.77
CA ARG A 32 -46.97 28.79 -62.87
C ARG A 32 -47.30 28.54 -61.39
N ARG A 33 -46.85 27.40 -60.82
CA ARG A 33 -46.86 27.23 -59.36
C ARG A 33 -45.78 28.15 -58.76
N LYS A 34 -46.22 29.12 -57.96
CA LYS A 34 -45.41 29.87 -57.00
C LYS A 34 -44.46 28.90 -56.27
N PRO A 35 -43.16 29.21 -56.09
CA PRO A 35 -42.38 28.51 -55.10
C PRO A 35 -43.00 28.82 -53.73
N SER A 36 -43.54 27.81 -53.06
CA SER A 36 -43.97 27.93 -51.66
C SER A 36 -42.72 28.13 -50.81
N SER A 37 -42.38 29.40 -50.58
CA SER A 37 -41.60 29.94 -49.46
C SER A 37 -40.63 28.95 -48.78
N GLY A 38 -39.37 28.95 -49.22
CA GLY A 38 -38.23 28.32 -48.53
C GLY A 38 -37.85 28.99 -47.19
N ARG A 39 -38.82 29.58 -46.48
CA ARG A 39 -38.60 30.39 -45.28
C ARG A 39 -38.90 29.61 -43.97
N SER A 40 -39.69 28.53 -44.03
CA SER A 40 -39.96 27.69 -42.84
C SER A 40 -38.93 26.58 -42.66
N ALA A 41 -38.50 25.89 -43.73
CA ALA A 41 -37.48 24.83 -43.65
C ALA A 41 -36.13 25.35 -43.12
N GLY A 42 -35.68 26.53 -43.59
CA GLY A 42 -34.48 27.18 -43.08
C GLY A 42 -34.60 27.62 -41.62
N TRP A 43 -35.78 28.04 -41.18
CA TRP A 43 -36.03 28.43 -39.79
C TRP A 43 -36.06 27.24 -38.83
N TRP A 44 -36.64 26.11 -39.25
CA TRP A 44 -36.58 24.85 -38.51
C TRP A 44 -35.15 24.29 -38.47
N ALA A 45 -34.40 24.35 -39.57
CA ALA A 45 -33.00 23.96 -39.59
C ALA A 45 -32.14 24.81 -38.63
N VAL A 46 -32.37 26.13 -38.59
CA VAL A 46 -31.69 27.03 -37.63
C VAL A 46 -32.06 26.69 -36.19
N ARG A 47 -33.34 26.40 -35.89
CA ARG A 47 -33.76 25.98 -34.54
C ARG A 47 -33.15 24.64 -34.12
N VAL A 48 -33.13 23.65 -35.01
CA VAL A 48 -32.49 22.35 -34.75
C VAL A 48 -30.99 22.53 -34.51
N MET A 49 -30.29 23.33 -35.34
CA MET A 49 -28.88 23.63 -35.14
C MET A 49 -28.61 24.35 -33.82
N LEU A 50 -29.51 25.23 -33.38
CA LEU A 50 -29.39 25.94 -32.10
C LEU A 50 -29.57 24.98 -30.92
N VAL A 51 -30.55 24.06 -30.99
CA VAL A 51 -30.72 23.01 -29.98
C VAL A 51 -29.50 22.08 -29.92
N VAL A 52 -28.98 21.64 -31.07
CA VAL A 52 -27.76 20.83 -31.14
C VAL A 52 -26.58 21.57 -30.52
N LEU A 53 -26.42 22.87 -30.83
CA LEU A 53 -25.37 23.70 -30.23
C LEU A 53 -25.51 23.80 -28.71
N VAL A 54 -26.72 23.97 -28.18
CA VAL A 54 -26.97 24.00 -26.73
C VAL A 54 -26.64 22.66 -26.08
N VAL A 55 -26.99 21.53 -26.71
CA VAL A 55 -26.63 20.20 -26.21
C VAL A 55 -25.12 20.00 -26.21
N ILE A 56 -24.42 20.46 -27.26
CA ILE A 56 -22.95 20.40 -27.32
C ILE A 56 -22.32 21.26 -26.23
N ILE A 57 -22.80 22.49 -26.04
CA ILE A 57 -22.29 23.40 -24.99
C ILE A 57 -22.58 22.84 -23.61
N ALA A 58 -23.79 22.32 -23.36
CA ALA A 58 -24.13 21.69 -22.09
C ALA A 58 -23.26 20.44 -21.82
N GLY A 59 -23.00 19.64 -22.86
CA GLY A 59 -22.08 18.51 -22.78
C GLY A 59 -20.64 18.92 -22.48
N LEU A 60 -20.14 19.99 -23.10
CA LEU A 60 -18.81 20.56 -22.81
C LEU A 60 -18.72 21.14 -21.41
N VAL A 61 -19.74 21.88 -20.96
CA VAL A 61 -19.81 22.40 -19.58
C VAL A 61 -19.85 21.26 -18.57
N TYR A 62 -20.63 20.20 -18.84
CA TYR A 62 -20.66 19.00 -18.01
C TYR A 62 -19.29 18.30 -17.97
N LEU A 63 -18.61 18.17 -19.11
CA LEU A 63 -17.24 17.61 -19.17
C LEU A 63 -16.25 18.44 -18.35
N ILE A 64 -16.32 19.77 -18.44
CA ILE A 64 -15.49 20.67 -17.63
C ILE A 64 -15.83 20.50 -16.15
N ASP A 65 -17.11 20.43 -15.79
CA ASP A 65 -17.55 20.32 -14.40
C ASP A 65 -17.10 19.00 -13.76
N ILE A 66 -17.23 17.85 -14.44
CA ILE A 66 -16.72 16.58 -13.90
C ILE A 66 -15.19 16.52 -13.85
N THR A 67 -14.50 17.29 -14.70
CA THR A 67 -13.03 17.41 -14.66
C THR A 67 -12.57 18.29 -13.49
N VAL A 68 -13.33 19.35 -13.17
CA VAL A 68 -13.00 20.29 -12.09
C VAL A 68 -13.54 19.83 -10.73
N HIS A 69 -14.64 19.07 -10.71
CA HIS A 69 -15.29 18.51 -9.53
C HIS A 69 -15.50 16.98 -9.65
N PRO A 70 -14.44 16.17 -9.59
CA PRO A 70 -14.52 14.72 -9.81
C PRO A 70 -15.46 14.00 -8.82
N ALA A 71 -15.55 14.52 -7.59
CA ALA A 71 -16.44 14.03 -6.53
C ALA A 71 -17.93 14.04 -6.90
N SER A 72 -18.37 14.93 -7.81
CA SER A 72 -19.74 15.01 -8.30
C SER A 72 -19.96 14.20 -9.60
N GLY A 73 -18.87 13.74 -10.20
CA GLY A 73 -18.84 12.98 -11.44
C GLY A 73 -18.86 11.45 -11.23
N PRO A 74 -18.68 10.69 -12.33
CA PRO A 74 -18.66 9.22 -12.31
C PRO A 74 -17.68 8.61 -11.30
N ASP A 75 -16.51 9.21 -11.14
CA ASP A 75 -15.46 8.75 -10.23
C ASP A 75 -15.91 8.82 -8.77
N GLY A 76 -16.55 9.92 -8.37
CA GLY A 76 -17.15 10.06 -7.04
C GLY A 76 -18.23 9.01 -6.74
N PHE A 77 -19.02 8.62 -7.75
CA PHE A 77 -19.98 7.51 -7.60
C PHE A 77 -19.29 6.15 -7.49
N GLN A 78 -18.23 5.91 -8.26
CA GLN A 78 -17.47 4.67 -8.22
C GLN A 78 -16.81 4.48 -6.85
N VAL A 79 -16.11 5.49 -6.34
CA VAL A 79 -15.47 5.50 -5.01
C VAL A 79 -16.48 5.19 -3.89
N ARG A 80 -17.65 5.83 -3.90
CA ARG A 80 -18.73 5.54 -2.93
C ARG A 80 -19.26 4.12 -3.04
N ARG A 81 -19.34 3.56 -4.26
CA ARG A 81 -19.79 2.19 -4.48
C ARG A 81 -18.77 1.16 -4.00
N VAL A 82 -17.47 1.40 -4.24
CA VAL A 82 -16.37 0.60 -3.68
C VAL A 82 -16.44 0.62 -2.16
N ALA A 83 -16.46 1.80 -1.54
CA ALA A 83 -16.50 1.96 -0.08
C ALA A 83 -17.71 1.28 0.56
N SER A 84 -18.91 1.50 0.00
CA SER A 84 -20.15 0.90 0.52
C SER A 84 -20.21 -0.62 0.33
N THR A 85 -19.70 -1.14 -0.78
CA THR A 85 -19.62 -2.59 -1.03
C THR A 85 -18.68 -3.26 -0.04
N ALA A 86 -17.50 -2.69 0.16
CA ALA A 86 -16.52 -3.18 1.13
C ALA A 86 -17.07 -3.12 2.56
N SER A 87 -17.56 -1.95 3.01
CA SER A 87 -18.13 -1.76 4.36
C SER A 87 -19.30 -2.71 4.62
N LYS A 88 -20.18 -2.90 3.64
CA LYS A 88 -21.32 -3.84 3.76
C LYS A 88 -20.84 -5.28 3.90
N HIS A 89 -19.85 -5.70 3.10
CA HIS A 89 -19.30 -7.06 3.18
C HIS A 89 -18.62 -7.30 4.54
N LEU A 90 -17.81 -6.35 5.00
CA LEU A 90 -17.16 -6.40 6.31
C LEU A 90 -18.16 -6.44 7.46
N SER A 91 -19.14 -5.53 7.48
CA SER A 91 -20.17 -5.45 8.52
C SER A 91 -21.05 -6.69 8.61
N SER A 92 -21.09 -7.51 7.55
CA SER A 92 -21.84 -8.76 7.53
C SER A 92 -21.07 -9.93 8.18
N SER A 93 -19.78 -9.75 8.46
CA SER A 93 -18.96 -10.78 9.10
C SER A 93 -19.23 -10.87 10.61
N PRO A 94 -19.37 -12.08 11.18
CA PRO A 94 -19.51 -12.25 12.62
C PRO A 94 -18.25 -11.83 13.39
N ASP A 95 -17.11 -11.66 12.74
CA ASP A 95 -15.83 -11.26 13.36
C ASP A 95 -15.64 -9.75 13.42
N VAL A 96 -16.57 -8.96 12.88
CA VAL A 96 -16.48 -7.50 12.82
C VAL A 96 -17.36 -6.87 13.89
N THR A 97 -16.83 -5.87 14.58
CA THR A 97 -17.55 -5.02 15.54
C THR A 97 -18.09 -3.76 14.86
N SER A 98 -17.26 -3.10 14.04
CA SER A 98 -17.64 -1.94 13.22
C SER A 98 -16.84 -1.92 11.92
N ALA A 99 -17.45 -1.40 10.85
CA ALA A 99 -16.77 -1.14 9.58
C ALA A 99 -17.30 0.16 8.99
N GLU A 100 -16.60 1.24 9.29
CA GLU A 100 -16.97 2.61 8.92
C GLU A 100 -16.20 3.07 7.68
N ILE A 101 -16.84 3.92 6.88
CA ILE A 101 -16.18 4.57 5.75
C ILE A 101 -15.54 5.84 6.31
N ALA A 102 -14.23 5.80 6.53
CA ALA A 102 -13.48 6.94 7.05
C ALA A 102 -13.27 8.00 5.96
N HIS A 103 -12.91 7.56 4.75
CA HIS A 103 -12.75 8.43 3.59
C HIS A 103 -13.22 7.75 2.31
N ALA A 104 -13.87 8.51 1.44
CA ALA A 104 -14.30 8.07 0.12
C ALA A 104 -14.42 9.30 -0.78
N SER A 105 -13.32 9.65 -1.45
CA SER A 105 -13.23 10.85 -2.29
C SER A 105 -12.67 10.57 -3.68
N ALA A 106 -13.08 11.43 -4.60
CA ALA A 106 -12.51 11.55 -5.94
C ALA A 106 -12.18 13.03 -6.13
N ASP A 107 -10.90 13.34 -6.34
CA ASP A 107 -10.42 14.69 -6.58
C ASP A 107 -9.34 14.72 -7.67
N LEU A 108 -8.74 15.90 -7.90
CA LEU A 108 -7.71 16.07 -8.93
C LEU A 108 -6.40 15.30 -8.61
N GLY A 109 -6.18 14.93 -7.35
CA GLY A 109 -5.05 14.12 -6.88
C GLY A 109 -5.28 12.62 -7.02
N GLY A 110 -6.54 12.18 -7.12
CA GLY A 110 -6.90 10.80 -7.41
C GLY A 110 -8.18 10.35 -6.73
N ASN A 111 -8.40 9.04 -6.76
CA ASN A 111 -9.51 8.37 -6.10
C ASN A 111 -8.99 7.64 -4.88
N GLU A 112 -9.64 7.80 -3.73
CA GLU A 112 -9.23 7.17 -2.48
C GLU A 112 -10.44 6.62 -1.72
N VAL A 113 -10.30 5.38 -1.23
CA VAL A 113 -11.23 4.71 -0.33
C VAL A 113 -10.46 4.22 0.89
N LEU A 114 -10.86 4.71 2.06
CA LEU A 114 -10.35 4.31 3.37
C LEU A 114 -11.50 3.83 4.25
N LEU A 115 -11.38 2.61 4.78
CA LEU A 115 -12.29 2.06 5.77
C LEU A 115 -11.59 1.91 7.11
N ASP A 116 -12.27 2.27 8.18
CA ASP A 116 -11.88 1.97 9.55
C ASP A 116 -12.69 0.77 10.05
N VAL A 117 -11.99 -0.33 10.33
CA VAL A 117 -12.58 -1.62 10.65
C VAL A 117 -12.09 -2.07 12.01
N ARG A 118 -13.02 -2.25 12.94
CA ARG A 118 -12.73 -2.87 14.23
C ARG A 118 -13.18 -4.31 14.24
N LEU A 119 -12.24 -5.25 14.34
CA LEU A 119 -12.59 -6.67 14.54
C LEU A 119 -12.94 -6.92 16.01
N LYS A 120 -13.54 -8.08 16.26
CA LYS A 120 -13.75 -8.55 17.63
C LYS A 120 -12.41 -8.94 18.25
N ASP A 121 -12.31 -8.76 19.56
CA ASP A 121 -11.15 -9.26 20.28
C ASP A 121 -11.05 -10.78 20.13
N ASN A 122 -9.82 -11.27 20.02
CA ASN A 122 -9.43 -12.65 19.76
C ASN A 122 -9.80 -13.20 18.37
N THR A 123 -10.23 -12.36 17.42
CA THR A 123 -10.25 -12.76 16.01
C THR A 123 -8.85 -13.23 15.58
N SER A 124 -8.79 -14.43 15.01
CA SER A 124 -7.51 -15.04 14.64
C SER A 124 -6.89 -14.34 13.43
N ALA A 125 -5.55 -14.41 13.30
CA ALA A 125 -4.84 -13.90 12.14
C ALA A 125 -5.36 -14.50 10.82
N GLU A 126 -5.76 -15.77 10.84
CA GLU A 126 -6.33 -16.46 9.67
C GLU A 126 -7.73 -15.94 9.32
N ALA A 127 -8.59 -15.74 10.32
CA ALA A 127 -9.92 -15.16 10.09
C ALA A 127 -9.82 -13.74 9.54
N ALA A 128 -8.96 -12.90 10.13
CA ALA A 128 -8.70 -11.54 9.64
C ALA A 128 -8.18 -11.53 8.20
N ALA A 129 -7.16 -12.35 7.89
CA ALA A 129 -6.59 -12.44 6.55
C ALA A 129 -7.63 -12.87 5.49
N ASN A 130 -8.46 -13.87 5.82
CA ASN A 130 -9.52 -14.35 4.93
C ASN A 130 -10.62 -13.30 4.73
N LEU A 131 -11.00 -12.60 5.79
CA LEU A 131 -11.99 -11.52 5.72
C LEU A 131 -11.53 -10.39 4.80
N LEU A 132 -10.30 -9.89 5.00
CA LEU A 132 -9.73 -8.80 4.20
C LEU A 132 -9.60 -9.20 2.72
N ALA A 133 -9.05 -10.39 2.45
CA ALA A 133 -8.93 -10.92 1.08
C ALA A 133 -10.30 -11.08 0.41
N SER A 134 -11.30 -11.61 1.12
CA SER A 134 -12.66 -11.78 0.58
C SER A 134 -13.36 -10.45 0.34
N THR A 135 -13.12 -9.45 1.20
CA THR A 135 -13.67 -8.09 1.05
C THR A 135 -13.14 -7.45 -0.22
N ARG A 136 -11.82 -7.51 -0.43
CA ARG A 136 -11.18 -7.08 -1.67
C ARG A 136 -11.80 -7.78 -2.86
N GLN A 137 -11.88 -9.11 -2.83
CA GLN A 137 -12.37 -9.91 -3.94
C GLN A 137 -13.82 -9.54 -4.30
N LYS A 138 -14.70 -9.44 -3.29
CA LYS A 138 -16.11 -9.08 -3.49
C LYS A 138 -16.26 -7.68 -4.08
N THR A 139 -15.48 -6.73 -3.57
CA THR A 139 -15.56 -5.32 -3.98
C THR A 139 -15.09 -5.13 -5.41
N LEU A 140 -13.91 -5.64 -5.77
CA LEU A 140 -13.35 -5.49 -7.11
C LEU A 140 -13.98 -6.44 -8.16
N GLN A 141 -14.79 -7.41 -7.74
CA GLN A 141 -15.70 -8.11 -8.67
C GLN A 141 -16.89 -7.24 -9.08
N GLN A 142 -17.35 -6.32 -8.22
CA GLN A 142 -18.46 -5.42 -8.51
C GLN A 142 -18.00 -4.13 -9.19
N GLU A 143 -16.78 -3.68 -8.88
CA GLU A 143 -16.13 -2.52 -9.46
C GLU A 143 -14.77 -2.91 -10.07
N PRO A 144 -14.75 -3.67 -11.18
CA PRO A 144 -13.51 -4.22 -11.75
C PRO A 144 -12.56 -3.15 -12.31
N ASP A 145 -13.10 -2.00 -12.70
CA ASP A 145 -12.33 -0.90 -13.31
C ASP A 145 -11.80 0.10 -12.27
N TYR A 146 -11.97 -0.17 -10.97
CA TYR A 146 -11.49 0.73 -9.92
C TYR A 146 -9.97 0.65 -9.77
N SER A 147 -9.28 1.78 -9.94
CA SER A 147 -7.82 1.90 -9.88
C SER A 147 -7.31 2.91 -8.84
N GLY A 148 -8.21 3.52 -8.07
CA GLY A 148 -7.88 4.44 -6.97
C GLY A 148 -7.48 3.73 -5.68
N GLU A 149 -6.79 4.41 -4.76
CA GLU A 149 -6.36 3.80 -3.51
C GLU A 149 -7.52 3.13 -2.76
N PHE A 150 -7.25 1.94 -2.22
CA PHE A 150 -8.21 1.17 -1.46
C PHE A 150 -7.51 0.59 -0.24
N ILE A 151 -7.79 1.18 0.91
CA ILE A 151 -7.12 0.89 2.17
C ILE A 151 -8.17 0.45 3.19
N ILE A 152 -7.87 -0.63 3.89
CA ILE A 152 -8.65 -1.10 5.03
C ILE A 152 -7.75 -0.99 6.26
N SER A 153 -7.98 0.05 7.07
CA SER A 153 -7.38 0.19 8.40
C SER A 153 -8.12 -0.74 9.34
N VAL A 154 -7.40 -1.67 9.96
CA VAL A 154 -8.00 -2.72 10.78
C VAL A 154 -7.36 -2.79 12.15
N SER A 155 -8.20 -2.79 13.19
CA SER A 155 -7.75 -2.84 14.58
C SER A 155 -8.50 -3.86 15.43
N TRP A 156 -7.75 -4.58 16.30
CA TRP A 156 -8.29 -5.48 17.32
C TRP A 156 -7.21 -5.95 18.30
N ASN A 157 -7.62 -6.56 19.42
CA ASN A 157 -6.69 -7.23 20.32
C ASN A 157 -6.78 -8.74 20.20
N VAL A 158 -5.64 -9.45 20.22
CA VAL A 158 -5.60 -10.92 20.14
C VAL A 158 -4.40 -11.44 20.92
N LYS A 159 -4.63 -12.38 21.84
CA LYS A 159 -3.56 -13.02 22.65
C LYS A 159 -2.61 -12.04 23.36
N GLY A 160 -3.10 -10.87 23.77
CA GLY A 160 -2.28 -9.83 24.40
C GLY A 160 -1.51 -8.91 23.43
N SER A 161 -1.64 -9.13 22.13
CA SER A 161 -1.18 -8.23 21.08
C SER A 161 -2.29 -7.26 20.68
N THR A 162 -1.93 -6.00 20.44
CA THR A 162 -2.79 -4.99 19.81
C THR A 162 -2.40 -4.84 18.34
N ILE A 163 -3.35 -5.06 17.45
CA ILE A 163 -3.16 -4.90 16.01
C ILE A 163 -3.83 -3.59 15.58
N ASP A 164 -3.11 -2.79 14.80
CA ASP A 164 -3.60 -1.56 14.18
C ASP A 164 -2.85 -1.35 12.86
N ILE A 165 -3.36 -1.91 11.77
CA ILE A 165 -2.61 -1.98 10.50
C ILE A 165 -3.46 -1.51 9.32
N ASP A 166 -2.79 -0.90 8.34
CA ASP A 166 -3.39 -0.52 7.07
C ASP A 166 -3.13 -1.58 6.02
N VAL A 167 -4.20 -2.10 5.40
CA VAL A 167 -4.08 -3.14 4.36
C VAL A 167 -4.49 -2.58 3.01
N TYR A 168 -3.49 -2.40 2.15
CA TYR A 168 -3.68 -1.95 0.77
C TYR A 168 -4.31 -3.06 -0.06
N SER A 169 -5.57 -2.84 -0.40
CA SER A 169 -6.54 -3.83 -0.89
C SER A 169 -6.76 -3.76 -2.41
N GLN A 170 -5.90 -3.09 -3.17
CA GLN A 170 -5.86 -3.27 -4.63
C GLN A 170 -5.16 -4.58 -5.06
N ARG A 171 -4.26 -5.06 -4.22
CA ARG A 171 -3.38 -6.21 -4.48
C ARG A 171 -4.18 -7.51 -4.66
N ASP A 172 -3.53 -8.53 -5.22
CA ASP A 172 -4.12 -9.87 -5.34
C ASP A 172 -4.63 -10.38 -3.97
N PRO A 173 -5.85 -10.97 -3.89
CA PRO A 173 -6.41 -11.43 -2.62
C PRO A 173 -5.57 -12.53 -1.94
N GLU A 174 -4.87 -13.38 -2.68
CA GLU A 174 -3.98 -14.39 -2.10
C GLU A 174 -2.69 -13.77 -1.56
N ALA A 175 -2.18 -12.73 -2.22
CA ALA A 175 -1.06 -11.94 -1.70
C ALA A 175 -1.46 -11.25 -0.38
N ILE A 176 -2.64 -10.62 -0.32
CA ILE A 176 -3.17 -10.02 0.93
C ILE A 176 -3.25 -11.08 2.03
N ARG A 177 -3.85 -12.25 1.73
CA ARG A 177 -3.99 -13.32 2.71
C ARG A 177 -2.62 -13.78 3.24
N THR A 178 -1.67 -13.98 2.33
CA THR A 178 -0.32 -14.46 2.65
C THR A 178 0.44 -13.45 3.50
N ASP A 179 0.44 -12.18 3.12
CA ASP A 179 1.17 -11.13 3.81
C ASP A 179 0.59 -10.85 5.20
N VAL A 180 -0.75 -10.78 5.33
CA VAL A 180 -1.40 -10.60 6.63
C VAL A 180 -1.09 -11.79 7.56
N LYS A 181 -1.20 -13.04 7.07
CA LYS A 181 -0.86 -14.22 7.88
C LYS A 181 0.60 -14.18 8.32
N ARG A 182 1.51 -13.81 7.43
CA ARG A 182 2.94 -13.72 7.73
C ARG A 182 3.23 -12.60 8.73
N ALA A 183 2.71 -11.41 8.51
CA ALA A 183 2.85 -10.24 9.38
C ALA A 183 2.42 -10.55 10.82
N LEU A 184 1.32 -11.31 10.98
CA LEU A 184 0.74 -11.64 12.28
C LEU A 184 1.32 -12.91 12.94
N THR A 185 2.38 -13.50 12.38
CA THR A 185 3.05 -14.67 12.99
C THR A 185 3.52 -14.40 14.44
N PRO A 186 4.06 -13.21 14.77
CA PRO A 186 4.50 -12.88 16.14
C PRO A 186 3.37 -12.65 17.16
N VAL A 187 2.09 -12.80 16.78
CA VAL A 187 0.97 -12.58 17.69
C VAL A 187 1.06 -13.49 18.92
N GLY A 188 0.94 -12.89 20.10
CA GLY A 188 1.13 -13.55 21.39
C GLY A 188 2.53 -13.38 21.99
N GLU A 189 3.54 -13.05 21.19
CA GLU A 189 4.85 -12.59 21.68
C GLU A 189 5.00 -11.08 21.53
N ALA A 190 4.62 -10.53 20.37
CA ALA A 190 4.66 -9.09 20.13
C ALA A 190 3.50 -8.36 20.82
N LYS A 191 3.75 -7.15 21.30
CA LYS A 191 2.76 -6.33 22.01
C LYS A 191 1.92 -5.49 21.05
N SER A 192 2.52 -4.94 20.00
CA SER A 192 1.80 -4.09 19.05
C SER A 192 2.28 -4.26 17.60
N PHE A 193 1.35 -4.07 16.67
CA PHE A 193 1.57 -4.11 15.24
C PHE A 193 0.98 -2.83 14.65
N THR A 194 1.83 -2.00 14.04
CA THR A 194 1.44 -0.67 13.53
C THR A 194 2.03 -0.42 12.15
N GLY A 195 1.32 0.33 11.30
CA GLY A 195 1.78 0.71 9.97
C GLY A 195 1.08 -0.08 8.86
N SER A 196 1.70 -0.16 7.69
CA SER A 196 1.00 -0.61 6.48
C SER A 196 1.55 -1.92 5.91
N ILE A 197 0.66 -2.75 5.38
CA ILE A 197 0.97 -3.92 4.55
C ILE A 197 0.66 -3.57 3.10
N ASN A 198 1.69 -3.20 2.34
CA ASN A 198 1.59 -2.82 0.93
C ASN A 198 2.80 -3.29 0.11
N ALA A 199 3.08 -2.67 -1.04
CA ALA A 199 4.25 -3.04 -1.86
C ALA A 199 5.59 -2.50 -1.33
N TYR A 200 5.56 -1.45 -0.52
CA TYR A 200 6.72 -0.71 0.01
C TYR A 200 6.97 -1.01 1.50
N THR A 201 5.91 -1.40 2.21
CA THR A 201 5.68 -1.85 3.60
C THR A 201 6.50 -1.16 4.69
N GLU A 202 5.79 -0.48 5.60
CA GLU A 202 6.32 0.23 6.78
C GLU A 202 5.78 -0.39 8.08
N LEU A 203 5.46 -1.68 8.05
CA LEU A 203 4.93 -2.39 9.22
C LEU A 203 5.99 -2.49 10.31
N THR A 204 5.65 -1.99 11.50
CA THR A 204 6.43 -2.13 12.72
C THR A 204 5.75 -3.11 13.68
N ILE A 205 6.50 -4.12 14.11
CA ILE A 205 6.09 -5.13 15.08
C ILE A 205 6.92 -4.91 16.36
N ASP A 206 6.29 -4.37 17.40
CA ASP A 206 6.96 -4.04 18.66
C ASP A 206 6.63 -5.08 19.75
N TYR A 207 7.65 -5.70 20.30
CA TYR A 207 7.57 -6.64 21.42
C TYR A 207 7.52 -5.94 22.78
N GLY A 208 7.78 -4.63 22.83
CA GLY A 208 7.84 -3.85 24.06
C GLY A 208 9.09 -4.17 24.89
N GLU A 209 8.96 -4.10 26.21
CA GLU A 209 10.04 -4.43 27.12
C GLU A 209 10.14 -5.94 27.34
N VAL A 210 11.32 -6.49 27.12
CA VAL A 210 11.58 -7.93 27.16
C VAL A 210 12.79 -8.26 28.04
N THR A 211 12.70 -9.38 28.74
CA THR A 211 13.81 -9.92 29.56
C THR A 211 14.55 -11.06 28.86
N VAL A 212 13.97 -11.62 27.80
CA VAL A 212 14.52 -12.67 26.95
C VAL A 212 14.25 -12.28 25.50
N LEU A 213 15.16 -12.61 24.57
CA LEU A 213 14.97 -12.31 23.15
C LEU A 213 13.70 -13.01 22.62
N PRO A 214 12.82 -12.30 21.90
CA PRO A 214 11.64 -12.91 21.31
C PRO A 214 12.01 -14.03 20.34
N THR A 215 11.28 -15.15 20.39
CA THR A 215 11.60 -16.33 19.58
C THR A 215 11.21 -16.12 18.11
N THR A 216 10.25 -15.24 17.85
CA THR A 216 9.81 -14.86 16.51
C THR A 216 10.63 -13.72 15.89
N LEU A 217 11.67 -13.21 16.57
CA LEU A 217 12.45 -12.07 16.09
C LEU A 217 13.09 -12.32 14.71
N THR A 218 13.68 -13.50 14.52
CA THR A 218 14.40 -13.87 13.28
C THR A 218 13.52 -14.51 12.22
N GLN A 219 12.26 -14.81 12.56
CA GLN A 219 11.35 -15.43 11.61
C GLN A 219 11.09 -14.50 10.41
N PRO A 220 11.01 -15.03 9.18
CA PRO A 220 10.72 -14.22 8.01
C PRO A 220 9.40 -13.44 8.18
N GLY A 221 9.43 -12.17 7.80
CA GLY A 221 8.29 -11.28 7.83
C GLY A 221 7.84 -10.85 6.44
N VAL A 222 6.97 -9.85 6.41
CA VAL A 222 6.70 -9.10 5.17
C VAL A 222 7.93 -8.26 4.84
N LYS A 223 8.13 -7.97 3.55
CA LYS A 223 9.30 -7.21 3.06
C LYS A 223 9.36 -5.85 3.73
N ASN A 224 10.55 -5.31 3.96
CA ASN A 224 10.78 -3.98 4.55
C ASN A 224 10.06 -3.72 5.89
N SER A 225 9.61 -4.77 6.61
CA SER A 225 9.04 -4.60 7.94
C SER A 225 10.11 -4.52 9.01
N SER A 226 9.79 -3.83 10.10
CA SER A 226 10.65 -3.69 11.26
C SER A 226 10.10 -4.45 12.45
N LYS A 227 11.00 -5.04 13.22
CA LYS A 227 10.74 -5.65 14.53
C LYS A 227 11.51 -4.89 15.58
N ALA A 228 10.84 -4.50 16.65
CA ALA A 228 11.44 -3.69 17.70
C ALA A 228 11.21 -4.28 19.09
N PHE A 229 12.17 -4.14 19.99
CA PHE A 229 12.02 -4.48 21.40
C PHE A 229 12.92 -3.59 22.26
N THR A 230 12.66 -3.52 23.56
CA THR A 230 13.55 -2.88 24.53
C THR A 230 14.02 -3.91 25.52
N MET A 231 15.33 -4.02 25.73
CA MET A 231 15.93 -4.93 26.70
C MET A 231 17.02 -4.20 27.46
N ASN A 232 16.99 -4.26 28.81
CA ASN A 232 17.97 -3.61 29.69
C ASN A 232 18.19 -2.11 29.36
N GLY A 233 17.14 -1.37 29.00
CA GLY A 233 17.24 0.05 28.63
C GLY A 233 17.72 0.34 27.21
N TRP A 234 18.01 -0.69 26.42
CA TRP A 234 18.43 -0.55 25.01
C TRP A 234 17.28 -0.89 24.08
N LYS A 235 16.90 0.08 23.23
CA LYS A 235 15.90 -0.14 22.17
C LYS A 235 16.58 -0.75 20.96
N VAL A 236 16.13 -1.92 20.55
CA VAL A 236 16.55 -2.61 19.35
C VAL A 236 15.47 -2.48 18.29
N THR A 237 15.86 -2.12 17.08
CA THR A 237 15.02 -2.22 15.88
C THR A 237 15.79 -3.05 14.85
N SER A 238 15.10 -3.97 14.18
CA SER A 238 15.65 -4.74 13.07
C SER A 238 14.69 -4.68 11.91
N THR A 239 15.17 -4.28 10.74
CA THR A 239 14.39 -4.15 9.50
C THR A 239 14.75 -5.29 8.56
N SER A 240 13.73 -5.95 8.02
CA SER A 240 13.91 -7.03 7.06
C SER A 240 14.37 -6.51 5.70
N ASN A 241 15.12 -7.33 4.97
CA ASN A 241 15.49 -7.03 3.59
C ASN A 241 14.31 -7.15 2.60
N THR A 242 14.59 -6.99 1.31
CA THR A 242 13.62 -7.08 0.21
C THR A 242 12.97 -8.46 0.03
N ASP A 243 13.50 -9.48 0.71
CA ASP A 243 12.96 -10.84 0.73
C ASP A 243 12.20 -11.14 2.04
N GLY A 244 12.10 -10.17 2.95
CA GLY A 244 11.46 -10.31 4.26
C GLY A 244 12.31 -11.10 5.27
N GLN A 245 13.61 -11.26 5.03
CA GLN A 245 14.53 -11.93 5.95
C GLN A 245 15.10 -10.95 6.97
N PHE A 246 15.18 -11.39 8.23
CA PHE A 246 15.81 -10.64 9.31
C PHE A 246 17.18 -11.23 9.63
N SER A 247 18.20 -10.37 9.67
CA SER A 247 19.53 -10.72 10.16
C SER A 247 19.49 -10.99 11.67
N ASN A 248 20.39 -11.84 12.17
CA ASN A 248 20.41 -12.26 13.58
C ASN A 248 21.81 -12.13 14.21
N PRO A 249 22.34 -10.91 14.36
CA PRO A 249 23.54 -10.70 15.15
C PRO A 249 23.28 -11.04 16.63
N PRO A 250 24.33 -11.22 17.45
CA PRO A 250 24.19 -11.59 18.86
C PRO A 250 23.68 -10.41 19.71
N PHE A 251 22.41 -10.01 19.54
CA PHE A 251 21.81 -8.82 20.16
C PHE A 251 22.00 -8.76 21.68
N ALA A 252 21.80 -9.87 22.39
CA ALA A 252 21.99 -9.90 23.85
C ALA A 252 23.44 -9.57 24.27
N GLN A 253 24.42 -10.03 23.49
CA GLN A 253 25.83 -9.73 23.75
C GLN A 253 26.14 -8.27 23.39
N ILE A 254 25.60 -7.78 22.27
CA ILE A 254 25.78 -6.38 21.85
C ILE A 254 25.20 -5.42 22.89
N ILE A 255 23.99 -5.68 23.39
CA ILE A 255 23.35 -4.90 24.47
C ILE A 255 24.21 -4.94 25.73
N THR A 256 24.75 -6.11 26.09
CA THR A 256 25.62 -6.25 27.27
C THR A 256 26.91 -5.43 27.12
N ALA A 257 27.54 -5.48 25.94
CA ALA A 257 28.74 -4.72 25.64
C ALA A 257 28.48 -3.21 25.63
N ALA A 258 27.42 -2.77 24.95
CA ALA A 258 27.01 -1.37 24.88
C ALA A 258 26.60 -0.82 26.27
N GLY A 259 25.97 -1.67 27.08
CA GLY A 259 25.61 -1.41 28.48
C GLY A 259 26.79 -1.07 29.39
N GLN A 260 28.02 -1.46 29.04
CA GLN A 260 29.23 -1.08 29.77
C GLN A 260 29.55 0.41 29.62
N ALA A 261 29.14 1.02 28.51
CA ALA A 261 29.40 2.41 28.19
C ALA A 261 28.25 3.34 28.65
N SER A 262 26.99 2.89 28.50
CA SER A 262 25.80 3.67 28.84
C SER A 262 24.64 2.78 29.29
N PRO A 263 23.81 3.23 30.25
CA PRO A 263 22.64 2.45 30.70
C PRO A 263 21.53 2.38 29.64
N THR A 264 21.53 3.26 28.65
CA THR A 264 20.47 3.33 27.62
C THR A 264 21.05 3.71 26.27
N GLY A 265 20.47 3.19 25.21
CA GLY A 265 20.87 3.49 23.84
C GLY A 265 19.95 2.87 22.81
N THR A 266 20.35 2.96 21.55
CA THR A 266 19.64 2.32 20.44
C THR A 266 20.55 1.41 19.65
N ILE A 267 20.00 0.29 19.19
CA ILE A 267 20.61 -0.61 18.22
C ILE A 267 19.63 -0.70 17.06
N ASP A 268 20.07 -0.33 15.87
CA ASP A 268 19.28 -0.40 14.65
C ASP A 268 19.99 -1.33 13.66
N LEU A 269 19.28 -2.32 13.15
CA LEU A 269 19.79 -3.27 12.16
C LEU A 269 18.97 -3.13 10.89
N ASP A 270 19.51 -2.40 9.93
CA ASP A 270 18.90 -2.22 8.62
C ASP A 270 19.62 -3.11 7.61
N GLY A 271 18.98 -4.23 7.25
CA GLY A 271 19.57 -5.27 6.42
C GLY A 271 20.83 -5.88 7.05
N ASP A 272 21.99 -5.50 6.52
CA ASP A 272 23.33 -5.94 6.93
C ASP A 272 24.16 -4.81 7.60
N THR A 273 23.52 -3.67 7.86
CA THR A 273 24.13 -2.52 8.55
C THR A 273 23.65 -2.48 10.00
N LEU A 274 24.56 -2.67 10.95
CA LEU A 274 24.31 -2.54 12.38
C LEU A 274 24.75 -1.17 12.88
N SER A 275 23.82 -0.42 13.47
CA SER A 275 24.07 0.92 14.01
C SER A 275 23.81 0.93 15.52
N VAL A 276 24.79 1.36 16.31
CA VAL A 276 24.70 1.44 17.78
C VAL A 276 24.90 2.90 18.21
N THR A 277 23.92 3.46 18.92
CA THR A 277 23.93 4.86 19.35
C THR A 277 23.66 5.01 20.84
N GLY A 278 24.07 6.13 21.42
CA GLY A 278 23.97 6.36 22.87
C GLY A 278 25.08 5.68 23.66
N LEU A 279 26.23 5.41 23.05
CA LEU A 279 27.39 4.80 23.71
C LEU A 279 28.13 5.73 24.69
N VAL A 280 27.64 6.96 24.90
CA VAL A 280 28.22 7.92 25.85
C VAL A 280 27.09 8.60 26.63
N THR A 281 27.29 8.76 27.93
CA THR A 281 26.32 9.41 28.84
C THR A 281 26.40 10.94 28.82
N ASP A 282 27.57 11.50 28.54
CA ASP A 282 27.80 12.94 28.36
C ASP A 282 27.86 13.28 26.87
N GLU A 283 26.78 13.84 26.33
CA GLU A 283 26.68 14.23 24.91
C GLU A 283 27.76 15.24 24.48
N LYS A 284 28.47 15.90 25.43
CA LYS A 284 29.60 16.80 25.13
C LYS A 284 30.91 16.05 24.93
N LYS A 285 30.98 14.78 25.30
CA LYS A 285 32.13 13.91 25.08
C LYS A 285 31.91 13.11 23.79
N GLY A 286 32.96 13.04 22.97
CA GLY A 286 32.96 12.18 21.79
C GLY A 286 32.96 10.70 22.18
N LEU A 287 32.65 9.84 21.21
CA LEU A 287 32.78 8.39 21.36
C LEU A 287 34.25 8.02 21.59
N THR A 288 34.57 7.38 22.73
CA THR A 288 35.94 6.96 23.02
C THR A 288 36.17 5.50 22.59
N PRO A 289 37.42 5.09 22.32
CA PRO A 289 37.74 3.70 22.03
C PRO A 289 37.29 2.74 23.14
N GLU A 290 37.38 3.14 24.40
CA GLU A 290 36.98 2.31 25.56
C GLU A 290 35.48 1.97 25.54
N ALA A 291 34.64 2.87 25.03
CA ALA A 291 33.21 2.64 24.85
C ALA A 291 32.88 1.82 23.59
N ALA A 292 33.69 1.94 22.53
CA ALA A 292 33.46 1.29 21.24
C ALA A 292 34.01 -0.14 21.17
N VAL A 293 35.19 -0.39 21.74
CA VAL A 293 35.92 -1.68 21.65
C VAL A 293 35.06 -2.88 22.05
N PRO A 294 34.31 -2.87 23.18
CA PRO A 294 33.47 -4.01 23.57
C PRO A 294 32.42 -4.37 22.52
N VAL A 295 31.82 -3.36 21.88
CA VAL A 295 30.79 -3.56 20.85
C VAL A 295 31.40 -4.16 19.59
N VAL A 296 32.52 -3.59 19.11
CA VAL A 296 33.22 -4.11 17.92
C VAL A 296 33.72 -5.55 18.16
N HIS A 297 34.27 -5.83 19.34
CA HIS A 297 34.74 -7.17 19.70
C HIS A 297 33.61 -8.21 19.73
N THR A 298 32.40 -7.83 20.16
CA THR A 298 31.23 -8.72 20.20
C THR A 298 30.83 -9.22 18.81
N VAL A 299 31.03 -8.40 17.77
CA VAL A 299 30.74 -8.73 16.38
C VAL A 299 32.02 -8.82 15.54
N ASN A 300 33.13 -9.26 16.13
CA ASN A 300 34.44 -9.26 15.48
C ASN A 300 34.48 -10.10 14.19
N ASP A 301 33.80 -11.25 14.18
CA ASP A 301 33.51 -12.00 12.95
C ASP A 301 32.26 -11.42 12.29
N CYS A 302 32.47 -10.38 11.48
CA CYS A 302 31.40 -9.67 10.79
C CYS A 302 30.64 -10.56 9.79
N GLN A 303 31.31 -11.56 9.22
CA GLN A 303 30.70 -12.49 8.28
C GLN A 303 29.77 -13.48 9.01
N ALA A 304 30.20 -14.03 10.15
CA ALA A 304 29.35 -14.88 10.98
C ALA A 304 28.15 -14.12 11.56
N ALA A 305 28.32 -12.82 11.85
CA ALA A 305 27.23 -11.94 12.27
C ALA A 305 26.28 -11.53 11.13
N GLY A 306 26.65 -11.80 9.87
CA GLY A 306 25.86 -11.42 8.69
C GLY A 306 25.85 -9.91 8.43
N LEU A 307 26.90 -9.19 8.84
CA LEU A 307 27.00 -7.73 8.75
C LEU A 307 28.03 -7.32 7.71
N THR A 308 27.70 -6.31 6.90
CA THR A 308 28.66 -5.65 6.00
C THR A 308 29.14 -4.32 6.55
N THR A 309 28.34 -3.69 7.40
CA THR A 309 28.64 -2.37 7.96
C THR A 309 28.32 -2.33 9.45
N LEU A 310 29.23 -1.75 10.24
CA LEU A 310 29.01 -1.42 11.64
C LEU A 310 29.18 0.10 11.82
N GLN A 311 28.20 0.74 12.43
CA GLN A 311 28.20 2.17 12.70
C GLN A 311 28.04 2.41 14.20
N LEU A 312 28.95 3.20 14.79
CA LEU A 312 28.91 3.53 16.21
C LEU A 312 28.81 5.04 16.41
N ASN A 313 27.95 5.46 17.34
CA ASN A 313 27.80 6.85 17.73
C ASN A 313 27.68 6.99 19.26
N GLY A 314 28.36 8.00 19.82
CA GLY A 314 28.26 8.33 21.24
C GLY A 314 26.92 8.95 21.64
N LYS A 315 26.30 9.73 20.74
CA LYS A 315 25.04 10.43 21.00
C LYS A 315 23.84 9.58 20.64
N LEU A 316 22.74 9.77 21.37
CA LEU A 316 21.43 9.29 20.96
C LEU A 316 20.93 10.09 19.76
N GLN A 317 20.46 9.40 18.72
CA GLN A 317 19.87 10.06 17.55
C GLN A 317 18.49 10.63 17.91
N LYS A 318 18.35 11.97 17.85
CA LYS A 318 17.09 12.70 18.12
C LYS A 318 16.43 13.05 16.78
N GLY A 319 15.72 12.10 16.16
CA GLY A 319 14.94 12.31 14.94
C GLY A 319 15.76 12.61 13.67
N LEU A 320 15.08 13.06 12.60
CA LEU A 320 15.61 13.40 11.26
C LEU A 320 16.67 14.54 11.23
N SER A 321 17.26 14.90 12.37
CA SER A 321 18.31 15.92 12.44
C SER A 321 19.52 15.44 11.66
N THR A 322 19.98 16.28 10.72
CA THR A 322 21.23 16.11 9.98
C THR A 322 22.48 16.39 10.82
N ASP A 323 22.37 16.49 12.15
CA ASP A 323 23.49 16.64 13.09
C ASP A 323 24.30 15.33 13.17
N ASN A 324 25.02 15.07 12.08
CA ASN A 324 25.77 13.89 11.69
C ASN A 324 27.17 13.82 12.30
N ASP A 325 27.44 14.50 13.41
CA ASP A 325 28.78 15.07 13.53
C ASP A 325 29.89 14.08 13.89
N TYR A 326 29.60 12.87 14.38
CA TYR A 326 30.63 11.86 14.54
C TYR A 326 30.12 10.41 14.58
N TRP A 327 30.03 9.79 13.41
CA TRP A 327 29.92 8.33 13.28
C TRP A 327 31.29 7.72 13.04
N LEU A 328 31.58 6.64 13.76
CA LEU A 328 32.64 5.71 13.40
C LEU A 328 32.01 4.60 12.58
N THR A 329 32.60 4.30 11.42
CA THR A 329 32.07 3.32 10.48
C THR A 329 33.13 2.29 10.18
N PHE A 330 32.74 1.02 10.23
CA PHE A 330 33.59 -0.11 9.89
C PHE A 330 32.92 -0.89 8.76
N THR A 331 33.71 -1.30 7.78
CA THR A 331 33.26 -2.14 6.67
C THR A 331 33.81 -3.55 6.85
N CYS A 332 32.97 -4.55 6.66
CA CYS A 332 33.38 -5.95 6.69
C CYS A 332 34.11 -6.30 5.40
N ASN A 333 35.33 -6.82 5.51
CA ASN A 333 36.12 -7.33 4.40
C ASN A 333 36.67 -8.71 4.76
N ASN A 334 36.20 -9.75 4.07
CA ASN A 334 36.58 -11.15 4.30
C ASN A 334 36.50 -11.58 5.78
N GLY A 335 35.40 -11.21 6.47
CA GLY A 335 35.15 -11.59 7.86
C GLY A 335 35.87 -10.73 8.90
N THR A 336 36.60 -9.69 8.50
CA THR A 336 37.28 -8.74 9.41
C THR A 336 36.81 -7.32 9.17
N TRP A 337 36.69 -6.52 10.23
CA TRP A 337 36.39 -5.09 10.12
C TRP A 337 37.60 -4.29 9.61
N THR A 338 37.34 -3.35 8.71
CA THR A 338 38.30 -2.34 8.25
C THR A 338 37.75 -0.93 8.47
N PRO A 339 38.61 0.08 8.75
CA PRO A 339 38.18 1.48 8.78
C PRO A 339 37.52 1.87 7.46
N THR A 340 36.46 2.69 7.53
CA THR A 340 35.77 3.18 6.33
C THR A 340 36.28 4.56 5.92
N HIS A 341 36.65 5.40 6.88
CA HIS A 341 37.06 6.77 6.59
C HIS A 341 38.57 6.89 6.35
N GLU A 342 38.98 7.79 5.46
CA GLU A 342 40.40 8.12 5.22
C GLU A 342 40.88 9.34 6.05
N SER A 343 39.99 9.98 6.81
CA SER A 343 40.26 11.20 7.59
C SER A 343 40.72 10.88 9.03
N THR A 344 40.71 11.88 9.93
CA THR A 344 40.96 11.65 11.37
C THR A 344 40.00 10.62 11.97
N ARG A 345 38.79 10.47 11.41
CA ARG A 345 37.86 9.38 11.78
C ARG A 345 38.44 8.00 11.51
N GLY A 346 39.15 7.84 10.39
CA GLY A 346 39.83 6.60 10.03
C GLY A 346 40.93 6.22 11.01
N GLN A 347 41.60 7.22 11.61
CA GLN A 347 42.62 6.97 12.64
C GLN A 347 41.98 6.47 13.94
N ASP A 348 40.83 7.01 14.34
CA ASP A 348 40.07 6.54 15.50
C ASP A 348 39.52 5.12 15.26
N GLU A 349 38.96 4.86 14.08
CA GLU A 349 38.52 3.53 13.64
C GLU A 349 39.66 2.52 13.70
N ALA A 350 40.82 2.84 13.11
CA ALA A 350 42.00 1.98 13.16
C ALA A 350 42.51 1.75 14.60
N THR A 351 42.47 2.78 15.44
CA THR A 351 42.86 2.67 16.86
C THR A 351 41.95 1.69 17.61
N ILE A 352 40.65 1.75 17.35
CA ILE A 352 39.68 0.80 17.94
C ILE A 352 39.96 -0.61 17.46
N LEU A 353 40.15 -0.82 16.16
CA LEU A 353 40.43 -2.16 15.61
C LEU A 353 41.72 -2.76 16.14
N ASN A 354 42.77 -1.95 16.31
CA ASN A 354 44.02 -2.40 16.93
C ASN A 354 43.81 -2.84 18.38
N LYS A 355 43.03 -2.08 19.17
CA LYS A 355 42.68 -2.47 20.54
C LYS A 355 41.82 -3.73 20.59
N VAL A 356 40.90 -3.91 19.64
CA VAL A 356 40.08 -5.13 19.53
C VAL A 356 40.95 -6.36 19.27
N ALA A 357 42.01 -6.23 18.46
CA ALA A 357 42.94 -7.32 18.17
C ALA A 357 43.86 -7.70 19.36
N GLU A 358 43.94 -6.87 20.40
CA GLU A 358 44.68 -7.15 21.63
C GLU A 358 43.88 -7.95 22.66
N LEU A 359 42.56 -8.10 22.47
CA LEU A 359 41.62 -8.85 23.30
C LEU A 359 41.40 -10.27 22.78
#